data_AF-A0A524MEL7-F1
#
_entry.id   AF-A0A524MEL7-F1
#
_cell.length_a   1.000
_cell.length_b   1.000
_cell.length_c   1.000
_cell.angle_alpha   90.00
_cell.angle_beta   90.00
_cell.angle_gamma   90.00
#
_symmetry.space_group_name_H-M   'P 1'
#
loop_
_entity.id
_entity.type
_entity.pdbx_description
1 polymer ?
#
loop_
_entity_poly.entity_id
_entity_poly.type
_entity_poly.pdbx_seq_one_letter_code
_entity_poly.pdbx_strand_id
1 'polypeptide(L)'
;MAKSPDPTEAIREAAAKFPGVAQGTSCNQSSFKAGKDSFLFIGPGPKGRGFKAMFKVNASMPQALELAEKGPKRFEVGSIGWVTARFTAKEPLPKQI
;
A
#
# COMPACT_ATOMS: atom_id res chain seq x y z
N MET A 1 -21.29 -2.90 -16.92
CA MET A 1 -19.90 -2.59 -17.32
C MET A 1 -18.99 -3.01 -16.19
N ALA A 2 -18.20 -4.07 -16.35
CA ALA A 2 -17.27 -4.52 -15.32
C ALA A 2 -16.27 -3.38 -15.06
N LYS A 3 -16.33 -2.77 -13.86
CA LYS A 3 -15.33 -1.80 -13.41
C LYS A 3 -13.97 -2.47 -13.62
N SER A 4 -13.08 -1.85 -14.40
CA SER A 4 -11.66 -2.20 -14.36
C SER A 4 -11.30 -2.35 -12.88
N PRO A 5 -10.85 -3.53 -12.43
CA PRO A 5 -10.72 -3.78 -11.01
C PRO A 5 -9.77 -2.72 -10.48
N ASP A 6 -10.26 -1.90 -9.55
CA ASP A 6 -9.42 -0.89 -8.96
C ASP A 6 -8.24 -1.67 -8.35
N PRO A 7 -6.99 -1.45 -8.81
CA PRO A 7 -5.88 -2.30 -8.40
C PRO A 7 -5.59 -2.15 -6.89
N THR A 8 -6.25 -1.19 -6.22
CA THR A 8 -6.23 -1.04 -4.78
C THR A 8 -7.29 -1.87 -4.06
N GLU A 9 -8.39 -2.27 -4.70
CA GLU A 9 -9.49 -2.99 -4.04
C GLU A 9 -9.02 -4.29 -3.39
N ALA A 10 -8.27 -5.12 -4.11
CA ALA A 10 -7.78 -6.38 -3.55
C ALA A 10 -6.92 -6.18 -2.30
N ILE A 11 -6.13 -5.11 -2.24
CA ILE A 11 -5.30 -4.76 -1.09
C ILE A 11 -6.17 -4.25 0.06
N ARG A 12 -7.18 -3.42 -0.25
CA ARG A 12 -8.16 -2.92 0.73
C ARG A 12 -8.95 -4.06 1.37
N GLU A 13 -9.43 -5.00 0.56
CA GLU A 13 -10.14 -6.18 1.02
C GLU A 13 -9.25 -7.08 1.89
N ALA A 14 -8.01 -7.32 1.48
CA ALA A 14 -7.06 -8.08 2.28
C ALA A 14 -6.78 -7.41 3.63
N ALA A 15 -6.57 -6.09 3.63
CA ALA A 15 -6.34 -5.31 4.84
C ALA A 15 -7.55 -5.33 5.78
N ALA A 16 -8.77 -5.22 5.23
CA ALA A 16 -10.01 -5.25 6.01
C ALA A 16 -10.29 -6.62 6.65
N LYS A 17 -9.71 -7.70 6.13
CA LYS A 17 -9.87 -9.07 6.69
C LYS A 17 -9.04 -9.31 7.95
N PHE A 18 -8.07 -8.45 8.27
CA PHE A 18 -7.28 -8.64 9.48
C PHE A 18 -8.10 -8.32 10.74
N PRO A 19 -7.94 -9.11 11.81
CA PRO A 19 -8.69 -8.93 13.04
C PRO A 19 -8.33 -7.60 13.71
N GLY A 20 -9.35 -6.85 14.14
CA GLY A 20 -9.16 -5.56 14.82
C GLY A 20 -8.75 -4.41 13.90
N VAL A 21 -8.93 -4.56 12.58
CA VAL A 21 -8.68 -3.48 11.63
C VAL A 21 -9.89 -2.55 11.50
N ALA A 22 -9.63 -1.26 11.71
CA ALA A 22 -10.54 -0.17 11.40
C ALA A 22 -10.14 0.45 10.05
N GLN A 23 -11.07 0.42 9.09
CA GLN A 23 -10.95 1.17 7.84
C GLN A 23 -11.39 2.61 8.06
N GLY A 24 -10.59 3.55 7.57
CA GLY A 24 -10.87 4.98 7.55
C GLY A 24 -10.48 5.62 6.23
N THR A 25 -10.60 6.94 6.17
CA THR A 25 -10.13 7.75 5.05
C THR A 25 -9.26 8.87 5.61
N SER A 26 -8.11 9.12 4.99
CA SER A 26 -7.17 10.19 5.36
C SER A 26 -6.80 11.01 4.13
N CYS A 27 -7.09 12.31 4.16
CA CYS A 27 -7.02 13.28 3.04
C CYS A 27 -7.78 12.87 1.78
N ASN A 28 -7.28 11.86 1.05
CA ASN A 28 -7.91 11.31 -0.15
C ASN A 28 -7.50 9.83 -0.38
N GLN A 29 -7.02 9.17 0.66
CA GLN A 29 -6.53 7.80 0.66
C GLN A 29 -7.31 6.99 1.69
N SER A 30 -7.56 5.73 1.40
CA SER A 30 -8.07 4.78 2.39
C SER A 30 -6.97 4.49 3.40
N SER A 31 -7.30 4.61 4.68
CA SER A 31 -6.41 4.28 5.79
C SER A 31 -6.90 3.03 6.49
N PHE A 32 -5.99 2.17 6.92
CA PHE A 32 -6.29 0.98 7.69
C PHE A 32 -5.43 1.00 8.95
N LYS A 33 -6.11 0.83 10.08
CA LYS A 33 -5.52 0.90 11.40
C LYS A 33 -5.81 -0.37 12.16
N ALA A 34 -4.82 -0.91 12.86
CA ALA A 34 -4.99 -2.04 13.77
C ALA A 34 -4.74 -1.53 15.18
N GLY A 35 -5.78 -1.54 16.03
CA GLY A 35 -5.72 -0.94 17.36
C GLY A 35 -5.44 0.56 17.32
N LYS A 36 -4.27 1.00 17.83
CA LYS A 36 -3.88 2.41 17.92
C LYS A 36 -3.03 2.90 16.74
N ASP A 37 -2.53 1.98 15.91
CA ASP A 37 -1.54 2.26 14.88
C ASP A 37 -2.11 2.09 13.47
N SER A 38 -1.70 2.98 12.56
CA SER A 38 -1.97 2.82 11.13
C SER A 38 -0.91 1.91 10.53
N PHE A 39 -1.33 0.93 9.73
CA PHE A 39 -0.40 -0.01 9.08
C PHE A 39 -0.48 0.05 7.55
N LEU A 40 -1.57 0.53 6.98
CA LEU A 40 -1.72 0.69 5.54
C LEU A 40 -2.42 2.01 5.18
N PHE A 41 -1.86 2.73 4.22
CA PHE A 41 -2.53 3.81 3.51
C PHE A 41 -2.51 3.52 2.03
N ILE A 42 -3.64 3.60 1.34
CA ILE A 42 -3.73 3.30 -0.08
C ILE A 42 -4.65 4.25 -0.80
N GLY A 43 -4.23 4.73 -1.97
CA GLY A 43 -5.06 5.59 -2.79
C GLY A 43 -4.32 6.16 -4.00
N PRO A 44 -4.81 7.28 -4.56
CA PRO A 44 -4.27 7.84 -5.78
C PRO A 44 -2.82 8.32 -5.58
N GLY A 45 -1.99 8.05 -6.59
CA GLY A 45 -0.60 8.50 -6.66
C GLY A 45 -0.49 10.03 -6.84
N PRO A 46 0.73 10.58 -6.73
CA PRO A 46 0.97 12.01 -6.92
C PRO A 46 0.44 12.49 -8.28
N LYS A 47 -0.27 13.62 -8.28
CA LYS A 47 -0.93 14.21 -9.46
C LYS A 47 -2.02 13.32 -10.10
N GLY A 48 -2.63 12.42 -9.33
CA GLY A 48 -3.71 11.52 -9.81
C GLY A 48 -3.23 10.48 -10.83
N ARG A 49 -1.91 10.31 -10.97
CA ARG A 49 -1.31 9.31 -11.86
C ARG A 49 -0.91 8.07 -11.06
N GLY A 50 -1.53 6.95 -11.41
CA GLY A 50 -1.30 5.68 -10.75
C GLY A 50 -1.84 5.65 -9.32
N PHE A 51 -1.35 4.68 -8.56
CA PHE A 51 -1.74 4.39 -7.20
C PHE A 51 -0.50 4.33 -6.32
N LYS A 52 -0.69 4.68 -5.06
CA LYS A 52 0.32 4.51 -4.02
C LYS A 52 -0.29 3.73 -2.86
N ALA A 53 0.50 2.81 -2.33
CA ALA A 53 0.20 2.11 -1.09
C ALA A 53 1.41 2.27 -0.16
N MET A 54 1.18 2.70 1.06
CA MET A 54 2.18 2.84 2.11
C MET A 54 1.91 1.78 3.17
N PHE A 55 2.88 0.92 3.40
CA PHE A 55 2.81 -0.18 4.34
C PHE A 55 3.77 0.07 5.50
N LYS A 56 3.31 -0.13 6.74
CA LYS A 56 4.17 -0.12 7.92
C LYS A 56 4.72 -1.53 8.13
N VAL A 57 5.97 -1.76 7.76
CA VAL A 57 6.61 -3.08 7.72
C VAL A 57 7.85 -3.12 8.61
N ASN A 58 7.74 -2.62 9.85
CA ASN A 58 8.86 -2.60 10.81
C ASN A 58 9.55 -3.96 10.97
N ALA A 59 8.79 -5.05 11.05
CA ALA A 59 9.34 -6.40 11.21
C ALA A 59 9.99 -6.95 9.92
N SER A 60 9.61 -6.42 8.75
CA SER A 60 10.07 -6.89 7.42
C SER A 60 10.94 -5.86 6.71
N MET A 61 11.54 -4.93 7.45
CA MET A 61 12.44 -3.90 6.94
C MET A 61 13.55 -4.40 6.01
N PRO A 62 14.29 -5.47 6.29
CA PRO A 62 15.33 -5.96 5.38
C PRO A 62 14.77 -6.36 4.01
N GLN A 63 13.64 -7.07 3.96
CA GLN A 63 12.99 -7.43 2.69
C GLN A 63 12.46 -6.19 1.95
N ALA A 64 11.99 -5.21 2.71
CA ALA A 64 11.51 -3.94 2.17
C ALA A 64 12.64 -3.10 1.54
N LEU A 65 13.83 -3.12 2.15
CA LEU A 65 15.05 -2.53 1.60
C LEU A 65 15.46 -3.22 0.31
N GLU A 66 15.49 -4.56 0.28
CA GLU A 66 15.82 -5.31 -0.94
C GLU A 66 14.86 -4.98 -2.10
N LEU A 67 13.56 -4.82 -1.83
CA LEU A 67 12.58 -4.42 -2.83
C LEU A 67 12.78 -2.98 -3.32
N ALA A 68 13.15 -2.07 -2.42
CA ALA A 68 13.51 -0.70 -2.78
C ALA A 68 14.81 -0.63 -3.58
N GLU A 69 15.80 -1.49 -3.31
CA GLU A 69 17.01 -1.58 -4.12
C GLU A 69 16.74 -2.18 -5.50
N LYS A 70 15.92 -3.24 -5.58
CA LYS A 70 15.53 -3.87 -6.86
C LYS A 70 14.64 -2.98 -7.71
N GLY A 71 13.90 -2.06 -7.11
CA GLY A 71 12.92 -1.23 -7.82
C GLY A 71 12.66 0.12 -7.17
N PRO A 72 13.65 1.03 -7.07
CA PRO A 72 13.53 2.29 -6.32
C PRO A 72 12.49 3.26 -6.90
N LYS A 73 12.15 3.08 -8.18
CA LYS A 73 11.06 3.83 -8.84
C LYS A 73 9.67 3.39 -8.37
N ARG A 74 9.54 2.13 -7.95
CA ARG A 74 8.29 1.49 -7.53
C ARG A 74 8.20 1.35 -6.01
N PHE A 75 9.31 1.11 -5.31
CA PHE A 75 9.34 0.91 -3.88
C PHE A 75 10.28 1.92 -3.25
N GLU A 76 9.78 2.67 -2.26
CA GLU A 76 10.53 3.69 -1.54
C GLU A 76 10.41 3.41 -0.05
N VAL A 77 11.54 3.15 0.62
CA VAL A 77 11.59 2.97 2.06
C VAL A 77 11.72 4.35 2.69
N GLY A 78 10.67 4.78 3.39
CA GLY A 78 10.65 5.99 4.19
C GLY A 78 11.24 5.76 5.59
N SER A 79 11.38 6.86 6.32
CA SER A 79 11.82 6.82 7.72
C SER A 79 10.74 6.19 8.61
N ILE A 80 11.15 5.47 9.66
CA ILE A 80 10.25 4.83 10.66
C ILE A 80 9.48 3.61 10.14
N GLY A 81 10.09 2.82 9.25
CA GLY A 81 9.55 1.51 8.86
C GLY A 81 8.38 1.54 7.89
N TRP A 82 8.21 2.65 7.18
CA TRP A 82 7.20 2.82 6.15
C TRP A 82 7.77 2.51 4.78
N VAL A 83 7.07 1.71 4.01
CA VAL A 83 7.40 1.45 2.61
C VAL A 83 6.28 1.90 1.70
N THR A 84 6.62 2.80 0.78
CA THR A 84 5.73 3.32 -0.23
C THR A 84 5.92 2.55 -1.52
N ALA A 85 4.89 1.81 -1.92
CA ALA A 85 4.81 1.14 -3.20
C ALA A 85 3.97 1.98 -4.18
N ARG A 86 4.54 2.32 -5.33
CA ARG A 86 3.91 3.06 -6.43
C ARG A 86 3.66 2.09 -7.58
N PHE A 87 2.42 2.01 -8.03
CA PHE A 87 1.99 1.08 -9.06
C PHE A 87 0.88 1.69 -9.92
N THR A 88 0.55 1.05 -11.04
CA THR A 88 -0.52 1.52 -11.93
C THR A 88 -1.45 0.36 -12.27
N ALA A 89 -2.61 0.64 -12.87
CA ALA A 89 -3.50 -0.43 -13.33
C ALA A 89 -2.86 -1.31 -14.43
N LYS A 90 -1.89 -0.78 -15.18
CA LYS A 90 -1.12 -1.52 -16.20
C LYS A 90 0.05 -2.31 -15.62
N GLU A 91 0.57 -1.87 -14.49
CA GLU A 91 1.70 -2.47 -13.78
C GLU A 91 1.33 -2.62 -12.29
N PRO A 92 0.46 -3.59 -11.96
CA PRO A 92 0.04 -3.81 -10.58
C PRO A 92 1.21 -4.31 -9.72
N LEU A 93 1.05 -4.20 -8.40
CA LEU A 93 2.03 -4.80 -7.48
C LEU A 93 2.08 -6.32 -7.70
N PRO A 94 3.28 -6.93 -7.68
CA PRO A 94 3.42 -8.36 -7.81
C PRO A 94 2.69 -9.05 -6.65
N LYS A 95 1.74 -9.94 -6.97
CA LYS A 95 1.09 -10.84 -6.01
C LYS A 95 2.02 -12.02 -5.75
N GLN A 96 3.13 -11.81 -5.06
CA GLN A 96 3.92 -12.93 -4.56
C GLN A 96 3.49 -13.17 -3.11
N ILE A 97 2.74 -14.26 -2.93
CA ILE A 97 2.22 -14.76 -1.65
C ILE A 97 3.26 -15.69 -1.05
#